data_AF-A0A3C1K3N8-F1
#
_entry.id   AF-A0A3C1K3N8-F1
#
_cell.length_a   1.000
_cell.length_b   1.000
_cell.length_c   1.000
_cell.angle_alpha   90.00
_cell.angle_beta   90.00
_cell.angle_gamma   90.00
#
_symmetry.space_group_name_H-M   'P 1'
#
loop_
_entity.id
_entity.type
_entity.pdbx_description
1 polymer ?
#
loop_
_entity_poly.entity_id
_entity_poly.type
_entity_poly.pdbx_seq_one_letter_code
_entity_poly.pdbx_strand_id
1 'polypeptide(L)'
;MKKIIIFMLILLLISTTSIFFVTAQEESIDGFAFNILAVDTTITAENGLILTSETALSESGVGWSILIHCEKADNNLYIAKADAVIPTGTIPSISFSPNDIVIAIHSSTSNVAQESEYPNVHQKLAAMQVKAGMYFTLNNIDLTAKTSTNGTAVVSLTDPRGEASEVSEVPEFNDIMGDLVENPGYKLDVTAPEFYNVGETVNVTITMKNIVPTTGIGLIHLYLYYDADKVDPVILNDNSLNAAMESFLVTAPNRNQWEGMSKLEEEQNRYDISFSTTDPAAHAKEDGSFVIVVPFKVKDTATDTIAFQVPHKQTEALDYDMNTIYGNAGMTVLYPAAETDESPVDTSIVETGDSGIIALALIIMTVTSGLTIIIAAKKRNR
;
A
#
# COMPACT_ATOMS: atom_id res chain seq x y z
N MET A 1 31.67 27.38 10.32
CA MET A 1 32.50 26.25 9.84
C MET A 1 31.66 25.02 9.54
N LYS A 2 30.80 24.54 10.45
CA LYS A 2 29.90 23.39 10.20
C LYS A 2 29.04 23.53 8.92
N LYS A 3 28.38 24.68 8.73
CA LYS A 3 27.55 24.96 7.53
C LYS A 3 28.31 24.99 6.19
N ILE A 4 29.61 25.30 6.18
CA ILE A 4 30.42 25.38 4.94
C ILE A 4 30.87 23.98 4.50
N ILE A 5 31.16 23.09 5.45
CA ILE A 5 31.54 21.70 5.17
C ILE A 5 30.33 20.92 4.65
N ILE A 6 29.15 21.16 5.23
CA ILE A 6 27.87 20.58 4.77
C ILE A 6 27.56 20.99 3.33
N PHE A 7 27.77 22.28 2.99
CA PHE A 7 27.57 22.77 1.62
C PHE A 7 28.51 22.12 0.59
N MET A 8 29.75 21.80 0.97
CA MET A 8 30.69 21.09 0.09
C MET A 8 30.35 19.61 -0.09
N LEU A 9 29.81 18.94 0.93
CA LEU A 9 29.41 17.53 0.84
C LEU A 9 28.22 17.34 -0.11
N ILE A 10 27.24 18.25 -0.07
CA ILE A 10 26.05 18.20 -0.94
C ILE A 10 26.40 18.51 -2.40
N LEU A 11 27.39 19.36 -2.65
CA LEU A 11 27.85 19.68 -4.01
C LEU A 11 28.58 18.51 -4.70
N LEU A 12 29.14 17.56 -3.95
CA LEU A 12 29.82 16.39 -4.49
C LEU A 12 28.82 15.36 -5.06
N LEU A 13 27.64 15.28 -4.43
CA LEU A 13 26.54 14.36 -4.74
C LEU A 13 25.95 14.51 -6.14
N ILE A 14 25.85 15.75 -6.63
CA ILE A 14 25.10 16.11 -7.83
C ILE A 14 25.81 15.63 -9.12
N SER A 15 27.02 15.07 -9.03
CA SER A 15 27.91 14.87 -10.19
C SER A 15 27.89 13.49 -10.86
N THR A 16 27.16 12.49 -10.38
CA THR A 16 27.27 11.11 -10.89
C THR A 16 25.94 10.39 -11.14
N THR A 17 25.27 10.68 -12.27
CA THR A 17 24.21 9.81 -12.80
C THR A 17 24.34 9.64 -14.32
N SER A 18 24.79 8.46 -14.78
CA SER A 18 24.67 8.01 -16.17
C SER A 18 24.43 6.49 -16.23
N ILE A 19 23.19 6.13 -16.59
CA ILE A 19 22.68 4.98 -17.39
C ILE A 19 23.24 3.56 -17.12
N PHE A 20 22.36 2.60 -16.77
CA PHE A 20 21.94 1.41 -17.57
C PHE A 20 20.85 0.60 -16.82
N PHE A 21 19.79 0.22 -17.55
CA PHE A 21 18.64 -0.58 -17.12
C PHE A 21 18.91 -2.08 -17.13
N VAL A 22 18.38 -2.82 -16.12
CA VAL A 22 17.58 -4.06 -16.23
C VAL A 22 16.81 -4.21 -14.90
N THR A 23 15.48 -4.35 -14.93
CA THR A 23 14.64 -4.51 -13.72
C THR A 23 14.08 -5.94 -13.62
N ALA A 24 14.06 -6.46 -12.39
CA ALA A 24 13.20 -7.55 -11.95
C ALA A 24 12.47 -7.06 -10.69
N GLN A 25 11.13 -7.14 -10.69
CA GLN A 25 10.23 -6.57 -9.68
C GLN A 25 9.73 -7.68 -8.75
N GLU A 26 9.78 -7.47 -7.44
CA GLU A 26 9.22 -8.35 -6.41
C GLU A 26 8.00 -7.66 -5.77
N GLU A 27 6.81 -8.26 -5.90
CA GLU A 27 5.53 -7.74 -5.40
C GLU A 27 5.28 -8.12 -3.93
N SER A 28 4.72 -7.20 -3.14
CA SER A 28 4.22 -7.46 -1.78
C SER A 28 2.86 -8.15 -1.83
N ILE A 29 2.72 -9.33 -1.21
CA ILE A 29 1.51 -10.16 -1.28
C ILE A 29 0.65 -9.94 -0.02
N ASP A 30 -0.59 -9.46 -0.17
CA ASP A 30 -1.62 -9.39 0.89
C ASP A 30 -2.39 -10.73 1.03
N GLY A 31 -1.63 -11.81 1.19
CA GLY A 31 -2.15 -13.17 1.17
C GLY A 31 -1.04 -14.22 1.20
N PHE A 32 -1.19 -15.32 0.48
CA PHE A 32 -0.21 -16.41 0.43
C PHE A 32 0.04 -16.87 -1.00
N ALA A 33 1.13 -17.59 -1.24
CA ALA A 33 1.45 -18.12 -2.56
C ALA A 33 1.51 -19.64 -2.56
N PHE A 34 1.11 -20.22 -3.69
CA PHE A 34 1.24 -21.65 -3.96
C PHE A 34 2.27 -21.90 -5.04
N ASN A 35 3.16 -22.87 -4.81
CA ASN A 35 4.04 -23.37 -5.83
C ASN A 35 3.26 -24.30 -6.76
N ILE A 36 3.22 -23.95 -8.04
CA ILE A 36 2.52 -24.71 -9.07
C ILE A 36 3.57 -25.37 -9.94
N LEU A 37 3.64 -26.69 -9.92
CA LEU A 37 4.70 -27.43 -10.60
C LEU A 37 4.31 -27.89 -12.00
N ALA A 38 3.00 -28.00 -12.28
CA ALA A 38 2.52 -28.48 -13.56
C ALA A 38 1.08 -28.03 -13.86
N VAL A 39 0.70 -28.15 -15.13
CA VAL A 39 -0.64 -27.88 -15.66
C VAL A 39 -1.15 -29.12 -16.39
N ASP A 40 -2.38 -29.54 -16.11
CA ASP A 40 -3.05 -30.71 -16.72
C ASP A 40 -2.23 -32.01 -16.65
N THR A 41 -1.66 -32.31 -15.48
CA THR A 41 -0.93 -33.55 -15.24
C THR A 41 -1.50 -34.32 -14.05
N THR A 42 -1.01 -35.54 -13.86
CA THR A 42 -1.28 -36.31 -12.64
C THR A 42 -0.53 -35.72 -11.46
N ILE A 43 -1.23 -35.53 -10.34
CA ILE A 43 -0.62 -35.11 -9.08
C ILE A 43 0.41 -36.14 -8.62
N THR A 44 1.56 -35.65 -8.19
CA THR A 44 2.60 -36.49 -7.59
C THR A 44 2.95 -35.90 -6.23
N ALA A 45 2.73 -36.66 -5.16
CA ALA A 45 3.13 -36.30 -3.80
C ALA A 45 2.87 -34.82 -3.41
N GLU A 46 3.83 -34.15 -2.79
CA GLU A 46 3.74 -32.84 -2.10
C GLU A 46 3.71 -31.64 -3.06
N ASN A 47 2.79 -31.64 -4.01
CA ASN A 47 2.80 -30.69 -5.14
C ASN A 47 1.51 -29.86 -5.26
N GLY A 48 1.63 -28.73 -5.95
CA GLY A 48 0.51 -27.95 -6.48
C GLY A 48 0.42 -28.07 -8.00
N LEU A 49 -0.80 -28.11 -8.56
CA LEU A 49 -1.04 -28.12 -10.00
C LEU A 49 -2.27 -27.33 -10.40
N ILE A 50 -2.37 -26.98 -11.68
CA ILE A 50 -3.55 -26.35 -12.28
C ILE A 50 -4.19 -27.28 -13.30
N LEU A 51 -5.52 -27.34 -13.32
CA LEU A 51 -6.32 -28.16 -14.23
C LEU A 51 -7.25 -27.23 -15.00
N THR A 52 -7.28 -27.36 -16.32
CA THR A 52 -7.98 -26.43 -17.21
C THR A 52 -9.24 -27.04 -17.83
N SER A 53 -9.58 -28.30 -17.50
CA SER A 53 -10.75 -28.99 -18.04
C SER A 53 -11.26 -30.10 -17.13
N GLU A 54 -12.52 -30.51 -17.34
CA GLU A 54 -13.14 -31.67 -16.68
C GLU A 54 -12.35 -32.96 -16.92
N THR A 55 -11.87 -33.17 -18.15
CA THR A 55 -11.02 -34.34 -18.50
C THR A 55 -9.73 -34.32 -17.69
N ALA A 56 -9.00 -33.20 -17.69
CA ALA A 56 -7.77 -33.06 -16.91
C ALA A 56 -8.01 -33.29 -15.42
N LEU A 57 -9.10 -32.75 -14.86
CA LEU A 57 -9.48 -32.99 -13.47
C LEU A 57 -9.71 -34.47 -13.17
N SER A 58 -10.46 -35.18 -14.02
CA SER A 58 -10.75 -36.60 -13.83
C SER A 58 -9.50 -37.49 -13.93
N GLU A 59 -8.52 -37.12 -14.74
CA GLU A 59 -7.28 -37.87 -14.97
C GLU A 59 -6.14 -37.51 -14.00
N SER A 60 -6.30 -36.40 -13.25
CA SER A 60 -5.24 -35.83 -12.42
C SER A 60 -4.96 -36.57 -11.10
N GLY A 61 -5.89 -37.39 -10.59
CA GLY A 61 -5.72 -38.10 -9.33
C GLY A 61 -5.80 -37.24 -8.06
N VAL A 62 -6.30 -36.00 -8.14
CA VAL A 62 -6.32 -35.01 -7.05
C VAL A 62 -7.35 -35.24 -5.92
N GLY A 63 -7.85 -36.47 -5.75
CA GLY A 63 -8.91 -36.78 -4.76
C GLY A 63 -8.53 -36.49 -3.29
N TRP A 64 -7.23 -36.40 -3.00
CA TRP A 64 -6.68 -36.05 -1.68
C TRP A 64 -6.14 -34.62 -1.59
N SER A 65 -6.29 -33.82 -2.65
CA SER A 65 -5.86 -32.43 -2.69
C SER A 65 -6.96 -31.48 -2.24
N ILE A 66 -6.58 -30.31 -1.72
CA ILE A 66 -7.49 -29.17 -1.63
C ILE A 66 -7.75 -28.68 -3.05
N LEU A 67 -9.02 -28.53 -3.44
CA LEU A 67 -9.40 -28.06 -4.77
C LEU A 67 -10.04 -26.68 -4.69
N ILE A 68 -9.56 -25.75 -5.50
CA ILE A 68 -10.07 -24.38 -5.59
C ILE A 68 -10.52 -24.18 -7.04
N HIS A 69 -11.83 -24.06 -7.25
CA HIS A 69 -12.40 -23.79 -8.56
C HIS A 69 -12.44 -22.28 -8.79
N CYS A 70 -11.74 -21.82 -9.82
CA CYS A 70 -11.63 -20.42 -10.16
C CYS A 70 -12.19 -20.15 -11.56
N GLU A 71 -12.77 -18.97 -11.73
CA GLU A 71 -13.07 -18.42 -13.04
C GLU A 71 -12.05 -17.35 -13.43
N LYS A 72 -11.87 -17.16 -14.73
CA LYS A 72 -10.96 -16.15 -15.24
C LYS A 72 -11.53 -14.76 -15.02
N ALA A 73 -10.80 -13.93 -14.27
CA ALA A 73 -11.14 -12.54 -14.02
C ALA A 73 -10.40 -11.60 -14.98
N ASP A 74 -9.15 -11.92 -15.33
CA ASP A 74 -8.33 -11.22 -16.32
C ASP A 74 -7.23 -12.16 -16.87
N ASN A 75 -6.29 -11.66 -17.68
CA ASN A 75 -5.29 -12.43 -18.41
C ASN A 75 -4.62 -13.55 -17.58
N ASN A 76 -3.98 -13.18 -16.47
CA ASN A 76 -3.35 -14.09 -15.51
C ASN A 76 -4.05 -14.07 -14.14
N LEU A 77 -5.22 -13.46 -14.03
CA LEU A 77 -5.96 -13.29 -12.79
C LEU A 77 -7.23 -14.15 -12.78
N TYR A 78 -7.44 -14.85 -11.67
CA TYR A 78 -8.58 -15.72 -11.46
C TYR A 78 -9.23 -15.42 -10.11
N ILE A 79 -10.52 -15.71 -9.98
CA ILE A 79 -11.28 -15.53 -8.75
C ILE A 79 -11.90 -16.85 -8.32
N ALA A 80 -11.79 -17.20 -7.04
CA ALA A 80 -12.39 -18.40 -6.49
C ALA A 80 -13.92 -18.29 -6.52
N LYS A 81 -14.57 -19.23 -7.22
CA LYS A 81 -16.03 -19.28 -7.38
C LYS A 81 -16.75 -19.75 -6.13
N ALA A 82 -16.03 -20.47 -5.28
CA ALA A 82 -16.53 -21.06 -4.05
C ALA A 82 -15.39 -21.20 -3.03
N ASP A 83 -15.74 -21.47 -1.78
CA ASP A 83 -14.79 -21.93 -0.77
C ASP A 83 -14.04 -23.18 -1.25
N ALA A 84 -12.79 -23.33 -0.80
CA ALA A 84 -11.99 -24.49 -1.15
C ALA A 84 -12.68 -25.82 -0.76
N VAL A 85 -12.64 -26.78 -1.67
CA VAL A 85 -13.16 -28.12 -1.44
C VAL A 85 -12.13 -28.95 -0.69
N ILE A 86 -12.52 -29.41 0.49
CA ILE A 86 -11.70 -30.25 1.36
C ILE A 86 -11.67 -31.69 0.82
N PRO A 87 -10.49 -32.34 0.76
CA PRO A 87 -10.35 -33.67 0.20
C PRO A 87 -11.11 -34.74 0.98
N THR A 88 -11.70 -35.68 0.24
CA THR A 88 -12.39 -36.86 0.78
C THR A 88 -11.83 -38.18 0.22
N GLY A 89 -10.82 -38.11 -0.63
CA GLY A 89 -10.29 -39.24 -1.40
C GLY A 89 -11.06 -39.53 -2.69
N THR A 90 -12.13 -38.79 -2.97
CA THR A 90 -12.89 -38.85 -4.22
C THR A 90 -12.78 -37.51 -4.94
N ILE A 91 -12.62 -37.54 -6.27
CA ILE A 91 -12.61 -36.33 -7.08
C ILE A 91 -14.06 -35.85 -7.25
N PRO A 92 -14.42 -34.65 -6.77
CA PRO A 92 -15.76 -34.11 -6.94
C PRO A 92 -16.04 -33.81 -8.42
N SER A 93 -17.30 -33.89 -8.82
CA SER A 93 -17.73 -33.40 -10.13
C SER A 93 -17.78 -31.87 -10.09
N ILE A 94 -16.90 -31.23 -10.86
CA ILE A 94 -16.82 -29.78 -11.03
C ILE A 94 -17.13 -29.49 -12.49
N SER A 95 -18.08 -28.60 -12.76
CA SER A 95 -18.41 -28.20 -14.13
C SER A 95 -17.61 -26.96 -14.53
N PHE A 96 -16.94 -27.02 -15.67
CA PHE A 96 -16.07 -25.94 -16.15
C PHE A 96 -16.84 -25.00 -17.09
N SER A 97 -16.82 -23.71 -16.79
CA SER A 97 -17.12 -22.66 -17.77
C SER A 97 -15.88 -22.38 -18.64
N PRO A 98 -16.02 -21.73 -19.81
CA PRO A 98 -14.88 -21.35 -20.62
C PRO A 98 -13.83 -20.56 -19.82
N ASN A 99 -12.57 -21.02 -19.87
CA ASN A 99 -11.43 -20.46 -19.14
C ASN A 99 -11.44 -20.67 -17.61
N ASP A 100 -12.35 -21.46 -17.06
CA ASP A 100 -12.24 -21.88 -15.67
C ASP A 100 -10.98 -22.74 -15.46
N ILE A 101 -10.44 -22.66 -14.25
CA ILE A 101 -9.36 -23.53 -13.80
C ILE A 101 -9.68 -24.13 -12.42
N VAL A 102 -9.03 -25.24 -12.10
CA VAL A 102 -8.96 -25.77 -10.74
C VAL A 102 -7.52 -25.76 -10.28
N ILE A 103 -7.25 -25.09 -9.16
CA ILE A 103 -5.96 -25.15 -8.47
C ILE A 103 -6.06 -26.28 -7.44
N ALA A 104 -5.17 -27.26 -7.53
CA ALA A 104 -5.12 -28.40 -6.63
C ALA A 104 -3.83 -28.39 -5.80
N ILE A 105 -3.94 -28.33 -4.47
CA ILE A 105 -2.81 -28.30 -3.54
C ILE A 105 -2.81 -29.57 -2.69
N HIS A 106 -1.77 -30.39 -2.82
CA HIS A 106 -1.66 -31.66 -2.11
C HIS A 106 -0.56 -31.66 -1.05
N SER A 107 -0.92 -32.04 0.17
CA SER A 107 0.04 -32.53 1.17
C SER A 107 -0.55 -33.73 1.90
N SER A 108 0.29 -34.72 2.19
CA SER A 108 -0.08 -35.98 2.83
C SER A 108 -0.45 -35.80 4.31
N THR A 109 -0.11 -34.65 4.90
CA THR A 109 -0.42 -34.31 6.29
C THR A 109 -1.02 -32.91 6.40
N SER A 110 -1.58 -32.59 7.56
CA SER A 110 -1.92 -31.23 7.99
C SER A 110 -1.17 -30.85 9.28
N ASN A 111 -0.24 -31.69 9.72
CA ASN A 111 0.54 -31.50 10.92
C ASN A 111 1.88 -30.82 10.57
N VAL A 112 2.01 -29.54 10.95
CA VAL A 112 3.22 -28.74 10.71
C VAL A 112 4.49 -29.34 11.32
N ALA A 113 4.37 -30.17 12.35
CA ALA A 113 5.52 -30.86 12.95
C ALA A 113 6.18 -31.89 12.01
N GLN A 114 5.54 -32.22 10.88
CA GLN A 114 6.06 -33.15 9.87
C GLN A 114 6.56 -32.45 8.60
N GLU A 115 6.78 -31.13 8.63
CA GLU A 115 7.20 -30.34 7.45
C GLU A 115 8.47 -30.86 6.77
N SER A 116 9.39 -31.49 7.52
CA SER A 116 10.61 -32.06 6.97
C SER A 116 10.35 -33.25 6.02
N GLU A 117 9.24 -33.97 6.24
CA GLU A 117 8.80 -35.10 5.40
C GLU A 117 7.75 -34.65 4.37
N TYR A 118 6.94 -33.65 4.73
CA TYR A 118 5.83 -33.14 3.93
C TYR A 118 5.92 -31.61 3.80
N PRO A 119 6.84 -31.08 2.96
CA PRO A 119 7.12 -29.65 2.88
C PRO A 119 5.93 -28.82 2.36
N ASN A 120 4.94 -29.43 1.72
CA ASN A 120 3.76 -28.73 1.21
C ASN A 120 2.66 -28.53 2.27
N VAL A 121 2.90 -28.93 3.53
CA VAL A 121 1.92 -28.83 4.62
C VAL A 121 1.41 -27.42 4.83
N HIS A 122 2.27 -26.40 4.76
CA HIS A 122 1.90 -25.00 4.94
C HIS A 122 1.00 -24.50 3.80
N GLN A 123 1.30 -24.89 2.56
CA GLN A 123 0.46 -24.54 1.41
C GLN A 123 -0.91 -25.22 1.48
N LYS A 124 -0.98 -26.48 1.96
CA LYS A 124 -2.27 -27.14 2.19
C LYS A 124 -3.10 -26.41 3.25
N LEU A 125 -2.49 -26.02 4.37
CA LEU A 125 -3.17 -25.27 5.43
C LEU A 125 -3.65 -23.89 4.96
N ALA A 126 -2.87 -23.23 4.10
CA ALA A 126 -3.27 -21.97 3.46
C ALA A 126 -4.40 -22.18 2.43
N ALA A 127 -4.34 -23.23 1.61
CA ALA A 127 -5.39 -23.58 0.66
C ALA A 127 -6.74 -23.86 1.33
N MET A 128 -6.75 -24.42 2.55
CA MET A 128 -7.97 -24.61 3.35
C MET A 128 -8.64 -23.28 3.76
N GLN A 129 -7.90 -22.17 3.74
CA GLN A 129 -8.42 -20.86 4.14
C GLN A 129 -9.03 -20.09 2.96
N VAL A 130 -8.88 -20.57 1.73
CA VAL A 130 -9.42 -19.91 0.54
C VAL A 130 -10.94 -19.88 0.60
N LYS A 131 -11.48 -18.68 0.41
CA LYS A 131 -12.91 -18.39 0.35
C LYS A 131 -13.33 -17.94 -1.04
N ALA A 132 -14.62 -18.11 -1.33
CA ALA A 132 -15.22 -17.49 -2.50
C ALA A 132 -14.89 -16.00 -2.56
N GLY A 133 -14.54 -15.50 -3.75
CA GLY A 133 -14.16 -14.10 -3.96
C GLY A 133 -12.68 -13.76 -3.73
N MET A 134 -11.84 -14.70 -3.26
CA MET A 134 -10.39 -14.49 -3.22
C MET A 134 -9.78 -14.63 -4.61
N TYR A 135 -8.67 -13.91 -4.85
CA TYR A 135 -8.06 -13.76 -6.16
C TYR A 135 -6.74 -14.51 -6.27
N PHE A 136 -6.41 -14.93 -7.48
CA PHE A 136 -5.25 -15.74 -7.82
C PHE A 136 -4.54 -15.15 -9.04
N THR A 137 -3.36 -14.58 -8.83
CA THR A 137 -2.47 -14.14 -9.89
C THR A 137 -1.50 -15.26 -10.22
N LEU A 138 -1.52 -15.71 -11.48
CA LEU A 138 -0.60 -16.75 -11.97
C LEU A 138 0.68 -16.10 -12.49
N ASN A 139 1.82 -16.53 -11.94
CA ASN A 139 3.14 -16.07 -12.32
C ASN A 139 3.97 -17.24 -12.85
N ASN A 140 4.66 -17.03 -13.97
CA ASN A 140 5.52 -18.04 -14.64
C ASN A 140 4.80 -19.36 -15.00
N ILE A 141 3.50 -19.26 -15.32
CA ILE A 141 2.65 -20.38 -15.75
C ILE A 141 2.03 -20.02 -17.09
N ASP A 142 2.17 -20.90 -18.08
CA ASP A 142 1.47 -20.80 -19.36
C ASP A 142 0.44 -21.93 -19.46
N LEU A 143 -0.83 -21.58 -19.32
CA LEU A 143 -1.94 -22.55 -19.39
C LEU A 143 -2.19 -23.07 -20.81
N THR A 144 -1.81 -22.32 -21.85
CA THR A 144 -1.98 -22.72 -23.24
C THR A 144 -0.89 -23.71 -23.64
N ALA A 145 0.36 -23.40 -23.30
CA ALA A 145 1.49 -24.30 -23.51
C ALA A 145 1.54 -25.45 -22.49
N LYS A 146 0.75 -25.37 -21.42
CA LYS A 146 0.70 -26.33 -20.31
C LYS A 146 2.06 -26.47 -19.61
N THR A 147 2.73 -25.34 -19.39
CA THR A 147 4.05 -25.30 -18.75
C THR A 147 4.01 -24.47 -17.48
N SER A 148 4.84 -24.89 -16.52
CA SER A 148 5.12 -24.13 -15.31
C SER A 148 6.61 -24.19 -15.02
N THR A 149 7.28 -23.05 -14.92
CA THR A 149 8.72 -22.96 -14.61
C THR A 149 8.90 -22.03 -13.43
N ASN A 150 9.11 -22.58 -12.24
CA ASN A 150 9.01 -21.82 -10.97
C ASN A 150 7.67 -21.08 -10.86
N GLY A 151 6.60 -21.73 -11.34
CA GLY A 151 5.28 -21.13 -11.37
C GLY A 151 4.68 -20.97 -9.99
N THR A 152 4.00 -19.85 -9.78
CA THR A 152 3.28 -19.59 -8.54
C THR A 152 1.86 -19.11 -8.81
N ALA A 153 0.94 -19.48 -7.92
CA ALA A 153 -0.38 -18.86 -7.82
C ALA A 153 -0.38 -18.01 -6.55
N VAL A 154 -0.30 -16.70 -6.73
CA VAL A 154 -0.29 -15.72 -5.64
C VAL A 154 -1.72 -15.37 -5.29
N VAL A 155 -2.08 -15.50 -4.02
CA VAL A 155 -3.42 -15.26 -3.51
C VAL A 155 -3.51 -13.86 -2.93
N SER A 156 -4.54 -13.14 -3.33
CA SER A 156 -4.94 -11.86 -2.74
C SER A 156 -6.33 -12.01 -2.11
N LEU A 157 -6.49 -11.47 -0.90
CA LEU A 157 -7.76 -11.54 -0.17
C LEU A 157 -8.82 -10.62 -0.78
N THR A 158 -8.40 -9.56 -1.47
CA THR A 158 -9.23 -8.61 -2.22
C THR A 158 -8.84 -8.64 -3.70
N ASP A 159 -9.64 -8.01 -4.57
CA ASP A 159 -9.28 -7.87 -5.98
C ASP A 159 -7.94 -7.13 -6.08
N PRO A 160 -6.86 -7.76 -6.60
CA PRO A 160 -5.58 -7.08 -6.74
C PRO A 160 -5.63 -5.97 -7.79
N ARG A 161 -6.75 -5.85 -8.53
CA ARG A 161 -7.04 -4.72 -9.41
C ARG A 161 -7.67 -3.53 -8.69
N GLY A 162 -8.13 -3.68 -7.45
CA GLY A 162 -8.92 -2.68 -6.70
C GLY A 162 -10.39 -2.57 -7.16
N GLU A 163 -11.22 -1.82 -6.43
CA GLU A 163 -12.63 -1.52 -6.80
C GLU A 163 -12.69 -0.79 -8.15
N ALA A 164 -13.13 -1.49 -9.20
CA ALA A 164 -13.45 -0.91 -10.49
C ALA A 164 -14.99 -0.76 -10.64
N SER A 165 -15.53 0.36 -10.14
CA SER A 165 -16.80 0.91 -10.65
C SER A 165 -16.48 2.03 -11.64
N GLU A 166 -16.96 1.84 -12.86
CA GLU A 166 -16.81 2.70 -14.05
C GLU A 166 -15.37 2.85 -14.56
N VAL A 167 -15.26 3.10 -15.86
CA VAL A 167 -13.99 3.23 -16.58
C VAL A 167 -13.27 4.47 -16.06
N SER A 168 -12.47 4.34 -15.00
CA SER A 168 -11.45 5.33 -14.68
C SER A 168 -10.23 5.03 -15.54
N GLU A 169 -9.91 5.98 -16.40
CA GLU A 169 -8.58 6.12 -16.99
C GLU A 169 -7.52 5.80 -15.93
N VAL A 170 -6.44 5.10 -16.30
CA VAL A 170 -5.22 5.06 -15.47
C VAL A 170 -5.02 6.50 -15.00
N PRO A 171 -5.06 6.79 -13.68
CA PRO A 171 -5.02 8.17 -13.25
C PRO A 171 -3.78 8.80 -13.88
N GLU A 172 -3.99 9.80 -14.74
CA GLU A 172 -2.90 10.47 -15.45
C GLU A 172 -2.10 11.26 -14.42
N PHE A 173 -1.17 10.59 -13.76
CA PHE A 173 -0.05 11.22 -13.11
C PHE A 173 1.21 10.73 -13.82
N ASN A 174 2.16 11.64 -13.98
CA ASN A 174 3.44 11.27 -14.54
C ASN A 174 4.21 10.44 -13.49
N ASP A 175 4.32 9.13 -13.69
CA ASP A 175 5.18 8.27 -12.87
C ASP A 175 6.65 8.64 -13.11
N ILE A 176 7.30 9.09 -12.05
CA ILE A 176 8.70 9.51 -12.05
C ILE A 176 9.56 8.66 -11.11
N MET A 177 9.04 7.53 -10.62
CA MET A 177 9.68 6.71 -9.59
C MET A 177 11.06 6.19 -10.00
N GLY A 178 11.27 5.97 -11.30
CA GLY A 178 12.54 5.50 -11.84
C GLY A 178 12.93 4.11 -11.36
N ASP A 179 14.18 3.72 -11.60
CA ASP A 179 14.66 2.37 -11.29
C ASP A 179 15.00 2.19 -9.80
N LEU A 180 14.70 0.99 -9.28
CA LEU A 180 15.17 0.57 -7.96
C LEU A 180 16.71 0.53 -7.86
N VAL A 181 17.21 0.90 -6.68
CA VAL A 181 18.58 0.61 -6.21
C VAL A 181 18.67 -0.88 -5.87
N GLU A 182 19.64 -1.56 -6.46
CA GLU A 182 20.00 -2.93 -6.12
C GLU A 182 20.70 -2.95 -4.76
N ASN A 183 20.25 -3.79 -3.83
CA ASN A 183 20.75 -3.86 -2.45
C ASN A 183 20.70 -2.50 -1.72
N PRO A 184 19.52 -1.90 -1.56
CA PRO A 184 19.39 -0.58 -0.94
C PRO A 184 19.84 -0.61 0.52
N GLY A 185 20.53 0.43 0.96
CA GLY A 185 20.92 0.56 2.36
C GLY A 185 19.81 1.03 3.30
N TYR A 186 18.67 1.45 2.73
CA TYR A 186 17.42 1.79 3.43
C TYR A 186 16.25 1.84 2.45
N LYS A 187 15.02 1.81 2.99
CA LYS A 187 13.77 2.09 2.29
C LYS A 187 13.08 3.32 2.89
N LEU A 188 12.50 4.18 2.06
CA LEU A 188 11.56 5.22 2.48
C LEU A 188 10.14 4.78 2.10
N ASP A 189 9.32 4.58 3.11
CA ASP A 189 7.89 4.29 2.96
C ASP A 189 7.13 5.61 2.90
N VAL A 190 6.43 5.87 1.80
CA VAL A 190 5.70 7.12 1.55
C VAL A 190 4.21 6.84 1.65
N THR A 191 3.53 7.53 2.55
CA THR A 191 2.12 7.29 2.87
C THR A 191 1.37 8.60 3.05
N ALA A 192 0.08 8.57 2.77
CA ALA A 192 -0.88 9.65 3.02
C ALA A 192 -2.24 9.02 3.37
N PRO A 193 -3.25 9.79 3.80
CA PRO A 193 -4.63 9.30 3.87
C PRO A 193 -5.07 8.74 2.52
N GLU A 194 -5.89 7.69 2.48
CA GLU A 194 -6.34 7.09 1.23
C GLU A 194 -7.26 8.00 0.42
N PHE A 195 -8.08 8.80 1.12
CA PHE A 195 -9.07 9.68 0.52
C PHE A 195 -8.81 11.15 0.84
N TYR A 196 -9.28 12.05 -0.03
CA TYR A 196 -9.25 13.48 0.20
C TYR A 196 -10.59 14.19 -0.02
N ASN A 197 -10.79 15.29 0.71
CA ASN A 197 -11.79 16.31 0.48
C ASN A 197 -11.10 17.59 -0.02
N VAL A 198 -11.73 18.27 -0.98
CA VAL A 198 -11.23 19.56 -1.45
C VAL A 198 -11.14 20.57 -0.30
N GLY A 199 -10.09 21.40 -0.33
CA GLY A 199 -9.86 22.38 0.72
C GLY A 199 -9.37 21.79 2.05
N GLU A 200 -9.10 20.49 2.17
CA GLU A 200 -8.48 19.95 3.39
C GLU A 200 -6.95 20.00 3.35
N THR A 201 -6.31 19.80 4.50
CA THR A 201 -4.85 19.61 4.57
C THR A 201 -4.54 18.13 4.78
N VAL A 202 -3.80 17.55 3.84
CA VAL A 202 -3.31 16.17 3.90
C VAL A 202 -1.83 16.16 4.28
N ASN A 203 -1.42 15.11 4.99
CA ASN A 203 -0.04 14.94 5.43
C ASN A 203 0.60 13.76 4.69
N VAL A 204 1.67 14.04 3.95
CA VAL A 204 2.51 13.01 3.35
C VAL A 204 3.58 12.62 4.36
N THR A 205 3.57 11.37 4.78
CA THR A 205 4.48 10.80 5.77
C THR A 205 5.51 9.92 5.08
N ILE A 206 6.79 10.24 5.27
CA ILE A 206 7.94 9.50 4.76
C ILE A 206 8.65 8.85 5.95
N THR A 207 8.69 7.52 5.98
CA THR A 207 9.24 6.74 7.09
C THR A 207 10.44 5.92 6.63
N MET A 208 11.59 6.09 7.30
CA MET A 208 12.77 5.28 7.00
C MET A 208 12.65 3.88 7.63
N LYS A 209 12.95 2.85 6.84
CA LYS A 209 12.90 1.42 7.18
C LYS A 209 14.08 0.67 6.56
N ASN A 210 14.27 -0.58 6.95
CA ASN A 210 15.28 -1.52 6.43
C ASN A 210 16.70 -0.92 6.42
N ILE A 211 17.10 -0.26 7.52
CA ILE A 211 18.40 0.41 7.63
C ILE A 211 19.51 -0.65 7.74
N VAL A 212 20.37 -0.73 6.72
CA VAL A 212 21.46 -1.72 6.63
C VAL A 212 22.74 -1.27 7.35
N PRO A 213 23.20 0.00 7.26
CA PRO A 213 24.43 0.41 7.92
C PRO A 213 24.33 0.26 9.44
N THR A 214 25.19 -0.59 10.02
CA THR A 214 25.22 -0.84 11.48
C THR A 214 25.59 0.41 12.30
N THR A 215 26.32 1.34 11.69
CA THR A 215 26.66 2.65 12.25
C THR A 215 25.48 3.63 12.24
N GLY A 216 24.40 3.29 11.52
CA GLY A 216 23.21 4.10 11.34
C GLY A 216 23.39 5.22 10.32
N ILE A 217 22.28 5.84 9.97
CA ILE A 217 22.20 6.96 9.02
C ILE A 217 22.20 8.28 9.80
N GLY A 218 23.17 9.14 9.49
CA GLY A 218 23.33 10.46 10.09
C GLY A 218 22.94 11.62 9.17
N LEU A 219 22.74 11.36 7.88
CA LEU A 219 22.24 12.33 6.91
C LEU A 219 21.28 11.64 5.95
N ILE A 220 20.20 12.31 5.56
CA ILE A 220 19.33 11.93 4.46
C ILE A 220 19.02 13.16 3.61
N HIS A 221 19.00 12.98 2.30
CA HIS A 221 18.56 13.94 1.29
C HIS A 221 17.61 13.23 0.32
N LEU A 222 16.47 13.86 0.01
CA LEU A 222 15.46 13.34 -0.91
C LEU A 222 14.71 14.47 -1.60
N TYR A 223 14.07 14.15 -2.72
CA TYR A 223 13.07 15.01 -3.36
C TYR A 223 11.67 14.46 -3.16
N LEU A 224 10.75 15.27 -2.65
CA LEU A 224 9.33 14.96 -2.59
C LEU A 224 8.58 15.75 -3.65
N TYR A 225 8.15 15.08 -4.70
CA TYR A 225 7.34 15.63 -5.78
C TYR A 225 5.85 15.58 -5.41
N TYR A 226 5.12 16.59 -5.83
CA TYR A 226 3.68 16.71 -5.63
C TYR A 226 2.95 17.10 -6.92
N ASP A 227 1.67 16.75 -7.01
CA ASP A 227 0.80 17.18 -8.11
C ASP A 227 0.38 18.65 -7.93
N ALA A 228 1.15 19.55 -8.53
CA ALA A 228 0.94 20.99 -8.39
C ALA A 228 -0.37 21.50 -9.00
N ASP A 229 -1.05 20.72 -9.84
CA ASP A 229 -2.37 21.12 -10.35
C ASP A 229 -3.47 20.87 -9.30
N LYS A 230 -3.23 19.99 -8.33
CA LYS A 230 -4.23 19.53 -7.35
C LYS A 230 -3.96 19.93 -5.92
N VAL A 231 -2.70 20.20 -5.55
CA VAL A 231 -2.35 20.62 -4.19
C VAL A 231 -1.44 21.83 -4.15
N ASP A 232 -1.53 22.60 -3.06
CA ASP A 232 -0.61 23.67 -2.72
C ASP A 232 0.26 23.26 -1.52
N PRO A 233 1.58 23.50 -1.57
CA PRO A 233 2.44 23.32 -0.40
C PRO A 233 2.02 24.24 0.75
N VAL A 234 1.89 23.70 1.98
CA VAL A 234 1.47 24.50 3.14
C VAL A 234 2.63 25.30 3.73
N ILE A 235 3.84 24.74 3.73
CA ILE A 235 5.04 25.40 4.26
C ILE A 235 5.88 25.93 3.09
N LEU A 236 5.84 27.24 2.89
CA LEU A 236 6.53 27.92 1.79
C LEU A 236 7.96 28.34 2.17
N ASN A 237 8.74 28.77 1.18
CA ASN A 237 10.06 29.36 1.43
C ASN A 237 9.92 30.66 2.26
N ASP A 238 10.78 30.85 3.27
CA ASP A 238 10.67 31.96 4.23
C ASP A 238 11.83 32.97 4.15
N ASN A 239 12.66 32.89 3.11
CA ASN A 239 13.89 33.67 2.92
C ASN A 239 14.91 33.55 4.08
N SER A 240 14.74 32.58 4.99
CA SER A 240 15.51 32.40 6.22
C SER A 240 15.92 30.93 6.42
N LEU A 241 16.73 30.40 5.49
CA LEU A 241 17.10 28.97 5.44
C LEU A 241 15.91 28.00 5.49
N ASN A 242 14.68 28.50 5.25
CA ASN A 242 13.45 27.75 5.34
C ASN A 242 13.24 27.10 6.71
N ALA A 243 13.44 27.89 7.77
CA ALA A 243 13.36 27.45 9.17
C ALA A 243 12.02 26.79 9.50
N ALA A 244 10.91 27.19 8.86
CA ALA A 244 9.62 26.53 9.05
C ALA A 244 9.63 25.04 8.60
N MET A 245 10.46 24.68 7.62
CA MET A 245 10.60 23.32 7.10
C MET A 245 11.36 22.38 8.05
N GLU A 246 12.02 22.90 9.10
CA GLU A 246 12.54 22.08 10.21
C GLU A 246 11.45 21.24 10.86
N SER A 247 10.20 21.74 10.84
CA SER A 247 9.04 21.02 11.39
C SER A 247 8.70 19.74 10.63
N PHE A 248 9.22 19.55 9.41
CA PHE A 248 8.96 18.32 8.66
C PHE A 248 9.51 17.09 9.36
N LEU A 249 10.68 17.16 9.99
CA LEU A 249 11.21 16.03 10.76
C LEU A 249 10.47 15.93 12.10
N VAL A 250 9.57 14.97 12.21
CA VAL A 250 8.72 14.78 13.41
C VAL A 250 9.27 13.73 14.36
N THR A 251 9.99 12.73 13.84
CA THR A 251 10.63 11.68 14.64
C THR A 251 12.07 11.48 14.18
N ALA A 252 13.01 11.50 15.12
CA ALA A 252 14.41 11.13 14.93
C ALA A 252 15.03 10.75 16.28
N PRO A 253 16.04 9.86 16.34
CA PRO A 253 16.77 9.61 17.57
C PRO A 253 17.46 10.90 18.01
N ASN A 254 17.30 11.27 19.27
CA ASN A 254 17.78 12.55 19.81
C ASN A 254 17.44 13.75 18.90
N ARG A 255 16.18 13.85 18.45
CA ARG A 255 15.66 14.84 17.48
C ARG A 255 16.25 16.26 17.54
N ASN A 256 16.57 16.77 18.73
CA ASN A 256 17.18 18.11 18.91
C ASN A 256 18.62 18.22 18.38
N GLN A 257 19.26 17.12 18.01
CA GLN A 257 20.59 17.07 17.39
C GLN A 257 20.53 17.03 15.86
N TRP A 258 19.32 17.00 15.29
CA TRP A 258 19.11 17.01 13.84
C TRP A 258 18.83 18.43 13.36
N GLU A 259 19.53 18.84 12.31
CA GLU A 259 19.36 20.10 11.60
C GLU A 259 18.80 19.80 10.20
N GLY A 260 17.79 20.58 9.80
CA GLY A 260 17.17 20.53 8.49
C GLY A 260 17.74 21.59 7.55
N MET A 261 17.85 21.21 6.29
CA MET A 261 18.02 22.14 5.18
C MET A 261 17.06 21.68 4.10
N SER A 262 15.99 22.44 3.91
CA SER A 262 14.97 22.09 2.93
C SER A 262 14.60 23.32 2.12
N LYS A 263 14.05 23.11 0.94
CA LYS A 263 13.63 24.17 0.05
C LYS A 263 12.45 23.69 -0.78
N LEU A 264 11.48 24.56 -0.97
CA LEU A 264 10.44 24.36 -1.95
C LEU A 264 10.97 24.84 -3.32
N GLU A 265 10.95 23.94 -4.31
CA GLU A 265 11.33 24.21 -5.69
C GLU A 265 10.08 24.27 -6.55
N GLU A 266 9.37 25.40 -6.49
CA GLU A 266 8.06 25.59 -7.13
C GLU A 266 8.12 25.35 -8.65
N GLU A 267 9.22 25.72 -9.32
CA GLU A 267 9.42 25.50 -10.76
C GLU A 267 9.48 24.01 -11.15
N GLN A 268 9.75 23.13 -10.18
CA GLN A 268 9.93 21.69 -10.36
C GLN A 268 8.88 20.87 -9.60
N ASN A 269 7.89 21.54 -8.98
CA ASN A 269 6.81 20.92 -8.22
C ASN A 269 7.32 19.92 -7.17
N ARG A 270 8.35 20.30 -6.41
CA ARG A 270 8.96 19.43 -5.40
C ARG A 270 9.52 20.17 -4.21
N TYR A 271 9.67 19.47 -3.08
CA TYR A 271 10.56 19.85 -2.01
C TYR A 271 11.90 19.13 -2.16
N ASP A 272 13.01 19.88 -2.03
CA ASP A 272 14.34 19.37 -1.71
C ASP A 272 14.44 19.31 -0.19
N ILE A 273 14.61 18.11 0.37
CA ILE A 273 14.56 17.89 1.82
C ILE A 273 15.84 17.18 2.26
N SER A 274 16.63 17.85 3.08
CA SER A 274 17.75 17.25 3.80
C SER A 274 17.62 17.41 5.30
N PHE A 275 18.01 16.36 6.03
CA PHE A 275 18.23 16.41 7.47
C PHE A 275 19.55 15.74 7.80
N SER A 276 20.27 16.30 8.76
CA SER A 276 21.55 15.74 9.20
C SER A 276 21.78 15.91 10.69
N THR A 277 22.57 15.03 11.26
CA THR A 277 23.11 15.16 12.60
C THR A 277 24.62 14.90 12.58
N THR A 278 25.34 15.49 13.54
CA THR A 278 26.76 15.22 13.75
C THR A 278 27.01 14.37 14.99
N ASP A 279 25.94 13.98 15.70
CA ASP A 279 26.00 13.14 16.89
C ASP A 279 25.77 11.67 16.53
N PRO A 280 26.77 10.78 16.67
CA PRO A 280 26.64 9.37 16.33
C PRO A 280 25.57 8.63 17.17
N ALA A 281 25.26 9.15 18.35
CA ALA A 281 24.20 8.60 19.19
C ALA A 281 22.79 8.95 18.66
N ALA A 282 22.68 9.94 17.77
CA ALA A 282 21.43 10.40 17.16
C ALA A 282 21.13 9.73 15.80
N HIS A 283 22.02 8.87 15.31
CA HIS A 283 21.84 8.21 14.01
C HIS A 283 20.64 7.26 14.00
N ALA A 284 19.90 7.27 12.89
CA ALA A 284 18.79 6.36 12.65
C ALA A 284 19.30 4.94 12.39
N LYS A 285 18.77 3.97 13.14
CA LYS A 285 19.19 2.55 13.09
C LYS A 285 18.03 1.57 13.05
N GLU A 286 16.90 1.97 13.62
CA GLU A 286 15.71 1.14 13.73
C GLU A 286 14.64 1.61 12.75
N ASP A 287 13.80 0.69 12.31
CA ASP A 287 12.65 1.00 11.47
C ASP A 287 11.71 1.99 12.17
N GLY A 288 11.28 3.00 11.43
CA GLY A 288 10.41 4.05 11.97
C GLY A 288 11.11 5.04 12.90
N SER A 289 12.41 4.89 13.14
CA SER A 289 13.15 5.83 14.00
C SER A 289 13.34 7.20 13.39
N PHE A 290 13.15 7.35 12.07
CA PHE A 290 13.25 8.60 11.34
C PHE A 290 12.01 8.81 10.46
N VAL A 291 11.26 9.89 10.72
CA VAL A 291 9.96 10.17 10.08
C VAL A 291 9.86 11.64 9.70
N ILE A 292 9.60 11.91 8.42
CA ILE A 292 9.32 13.23 7.85
C ILE A 292 7.83 13.32 7.54
N VAL A 293 7.19 14.44 7.86
CA VAL A 293 5.78 14.73 7.52
C VAL A 293 5.70 16.07 6.81
N VAL A 294 5.13 16.08 5.61
CA VAL A 294 4.98 17.29 4.79
C VAL A 294 3.48 17.55 4.54
N PRO A 295 2.95 18.70 5.00
CA PRO A 295 1.55 19.06 4.79
C PRO A 295 1.31 19.71 3.42
N PHE A 296 0.24 19.30 2.76
CA PHE A 296 -0.26 19.87 1.51
C PHE A 296 -1.73 20.25 1.65
N LYS A 297 -2.11 21.39 1.07
CA LYS A 297 -3.50 21.84 0.99
C LYS A 297 -4.09 21.32 -0.31
N VAL A 298 -5.17 20.56 -0.25
CA VAL A 298 -5.92 20.16 -1.44
C VAL A 298 -6.63 21.37 -2.01
N LYS A 299 -6.46 21.63 -3.30
CA LYS A 299 -7.10 22.75 -4.00
C LYS A 299 -8.60 22.52 -4.10
N ASP A 300 -9.36 23.62 -4.12
CA ASP A 300 -10.81 23.57 -4.35
C ASP A 300 -11.18 23.03 -5.74
N THR A 301 -10.21 23.04 -6.67
CA THR A 301 -10.34 22.54 -8.04
C THR A 301 -9.77 21.14 -8.24
N ALA A 302 -9.29 20.48 -7.18
CA ALA A 302 -8.73 19.15 -7.30
C ALA A 302 -9.81 18.14 -7.70
N THR A 303 -9.54 17.38 -8.77
CA THR A 303 -10.32 16.24 -9.21
C THR A 303 -9.39 15.04 -9.35
N ASP A 304 -9.95 13.83 -9.44
CA ASP A 304 -9.21 12.60 -9.72
C ASP A 304 -8.11 12.30 -8.69
N THR A 305 -7.16 11.44 -9.05
CA THR A 305 -6.11 10.98 -8.13
C THR A 305 -5.05 12.05 -7.92
N ILE A 306 -4.59 12.24 -6.68
CA ILE A 306 -3.42 13.07 -6.34
C ILE A 306 -2.24 12.15 -6.05
N ALA A 307 -1.11 12.34 -6.73
CA ALA A 307 0.10 11.55 -6.52
C ALA A 307 1.20 12.34 -5.81
N PHE A 308 1.85 11.70 -4.83
CA PHE A 308 3.06 12.19 -4.19
C PHE A 308 4.16 11.16 -4.36
N GLN A 309 5.32 11.58 -4.85
CA GLN A 309 6.36 10.66 -5.31
C GLN A 309 7.71 11.06 -4.75
N VAL A 310 8.43 10.09 -4.18
CA VAL A 310 9.85 10.21 -3.85
C VAL A 310 10.58 9.20 -4.73
N PRO A 311 11.20 9.63 -5.85
CA PRO A 311 11.81 8.69 -6.78
C PRO A 311 12.93 7.85 -6.17
N HIS A 312 13.03 6.61 -6.63
CA HIS A 312 14.20 5.78 -6.38
C HIS A 312 15.45 6.44 -6.96
N LYS A 313 16.62 6.13 -6.39
CA LYS A 313 17.93 6.70 -6.80
C LYS A 313 18.06 8.22 -6.67
N GLN A 314 17.01 8.94 -6.29
CA GLN A 314 17.03 10.37 -5.96
C GLN A 314 16.99 10.62 -4.44
N THR A 315 17.15 9.56 -3.66
CA THR A 315 17.36 9.63 -2.23
C THR A 315 18.78 9.17 -1.92
N GLU A 316 19.47 9.93 -1.07
CA GLU A 316 20.84 9.64 -0.65
C GLU A 316 21.01 9.87 0.84
N ALA A 317 21.74 8.97 1.48
CA ALA A 317 22.08 9.06 2.89
C ALA A 317 23.59 8.98 3.10
N LEU A 318 24.07 9.47 4.24
CA LEU A 318 25.44 9.21 4.70
C LEU A 318 25.40 8.42 6.00
N ASP A 319 26.26 7.41 6.08
CA ASP A 319 26.58 6.75 7.34
C ASP A 319 27.59 7.56 8.17
N TYR A 320 27.96 7.05 9.34
CA TYR A 320 28.95 7.69 10.22
C TYR A 320 30.33 7.91 9.58
N ASP A 321 30.73 6.99 8.69
CA ASP A 321 32.03 7.02 8.04
C ASP A 321 32.01 7.89 6.77
N MET A 322 30.91 8.63 6.55
CA MET A 322 30.67 9.49 5.39
C MET A 322 30.58 8.71 4.07
N ASN A 323 30.24 7.42 4.13
CA ASN A 323 29.94 6.65 2.94
C ASN A 323 28.56 7.03 2.42
N THR A 324 28.49 7.31 1.13
CA THR A 324 27.22 7.43 0.42
C THR A 324 26.47 6.10 0.43
N ILE A 325 25.24 6.15 0.91
CA ILE A 325 24.30 5.05 0.95
C ILE A 325 23.09 5.42 0.09
N TYR A 326 22.79 4.57 -0.89
CA TYR A 326 21.60 4.73 -1.74
C TYR A 326 20.45 3.89 -1.20
N GLY A 327 19.23 4.43 -1.32
CA GLY A 327 18.02 3.77 -0.86
C GLY A 327 16.92 3.75 -1.93
N ASN A 328 15.89 2.98 -1.64
CA ASN A 328 14.66 2.98 -2.42
C ASN A 328 13.60 3.78 -1.69
N ALA A 329 12.83 4.59 -2.39
CA ALA A 329 11.71 5.30 -1.81
C ALA A 329 10.38 4.76 -2.38
N GLY A 330 9.34 5.57 -2.43
CA GLY A 330 8.01 5.14 -2.83
C GLY A 330 7.13 6.30 -3.24
N MET A 331 5.88 5.97 -3.53
CA MET A 331 4.84 6.94 -3.80
C MET A 331 3.58 6.61 -3.00
N THR A 332 2.71 7.58 -2.88
CA THR A 332 1.36 7.42 -2.34
C THR A 332 0.38 8.16 -3.22
N VAL A 333 -0.84 7.63 -3.31
CA VAL A 333 -1.93 8.18 -4.09
C VAL A 333 -3.12 8.43 -3.19
N LEU A 334 -3.83 9.53 -3.44
CA LEU A 334 -5.06 9.87 -2.75
C LEU A 334 -6.21 9.90 -3.75
N TYR A 335 -7.35 9.37 -3.37
CA TYR A 335 -8.57 9.36 -4.17
C TYR A 335 -9.58 10.40 -3.65
N PRO A 336 -10.44 10.97 -4.50
CA PRO A 336 -11.54 11.79 -4.01
C PRO A 336 -12.40 10.98 -3.03
N ALA A 337 -12.75 11.57 -1.90
CA ALA A 337 -13.73 10.96 -1.00
C ALA A 337 -15.07 10.81 -1.74
N ALA A 338 -15.72 9.66 -1.59
CA ALA A 338 -17.05 9.45 -2.15
C ALA A 338 -18.00 10.56 -1.67
N GLU A 339 -18.77 11.15 -2.59
CA GLU A 339 -19.83 12.07 -2.19
C GLU A 339 -20.74 11.31 -1.21
N THR A 340 -20.87 11.85 0.01
CA THR A 340 -21.94 11.38 0.88
C THR A 340 -23.23 11.84 0.23
N ASP A 341 -23.94 10.89 -0.37
CA ASP A 341 -25.31 11.07 -0.81
C ASP A 341 -26.15 11.44 0.43
N GLU A 342 -26.18 12.72 0.80
CA GLU A 342 -27.29 13.28 1.54
C GLU A 342 -28.48 13.29 0.58
N SER A 343 -29.05 12.10 0.37
CA SER A 343 -30.38 11.97 -0.19
C SER A 343 -31.28 12.88 0.63
N PRO A 344 -31.96 13.88 0.03
CA PRO A 344 -32.90 14.69 0.77
C PRO A 344 -33.93 13.74 1.36
N VAL A 345 -34.08 13.77 2.68
CA VAL A 345 -35.12 13.01 3.38
C VAL A 345 -36.45 13.41 2.73
N ASP A 346 -37.03 12.50 1.94
CA ASP A 346 -38.38 12.65 1.42
C ASP A 346 -39.33 12.58 2.61
N THR A 347 -39.64 13.74 3.19
CA THR A 347 -40.74 13.87 4.15
C THR A 347 -42.05 13.90 3.37
N SER A 348 -42.38 12.81 2.67
CA SER A 348 -43.73 12.58 2.19
C SER A 348 -44.59 12.20 3.39
N ILE A 349 -45.18 13.22 4.02
CA ILE A 349 -46.21 13.06 5.05
C ILE A 349 -47.40 12.39 4.36
N VAL A 350 -47.70 11.14 4.75
CA VAL A 350 -48.98 10.51 4.43
C VAL A 350 -50.06 11.30 5.13
N GLU A 351 -50.83 12.09 4.38
CA GLU A 351 -52.04 12.75 4.85
C GLU A 351 -53.04 11.68 5.31
N THR A 352 -53.11 11.45 6.61
CA THR A 352 -54.34 10.95 7.23
C THR A 352 -55.09 12.19 7.73
N GLY A 353 -56.22 12.46 7.09
CA GLY A 353 -56.98 13.67 7.32
C GLY A 353 -57.38 13.84 8.77
N ASP A 354 -57.10 15.02 9.31
CA ASP A 354 -58.13 15.76 10.03
C ASP A 354 -57.84 17.26 10.02
N SER A 355 -58.91 18.04 9.99
CA SER A 355 -58.91 19.47 9.64
C SER A 355 -58.67 20.32 10.90
N GLY A 356 -57.56 21.07 10.96
CA GLY A 356 -57.35 21.98 12.10
C GLY A 356 -56.07 22.81 12.08
N ILE A 357 -56.04 23.85 11.23
CA ILE A 357 -55.35 25.15 11.39
C ILE A 357 -54.06 25.16 12.26
N ILE A 358 -52.89 25.29 11.62
CA ILE A 358 -51.95 26.43 11.65
C ILE A 358 -50.66 26.00 10.93
N ALA A 359 -50.36 26.66 9.82
CA ALA A 359 -49.05 26.62 9.19
C ALA A 359 -48.03 27.37 10.04
N LEU A 360 -46.86 26.79 10.27
CA LEU A 360 -45.62 27.56 10.40
C LEU A 360 -44.44 26.73 9.90
N ALA A 361 -43.94 27.12 8.74
CA ALA A 361 -42.66 26.70 8.21
C ALA A 361 -41.51 27.40 8.96
N LEU A 362 -40.30 26.88 8.71
CA LEU A 362 -39.00 27.58 8.74
C LEU A 362 -38.29 27.69 10.11
N ILE A 363 -37.18 26.94 10.28
CA ILE A 363 -35.79 27.42 10.10
C ILE A 363 -34.80 26.48 10.81
N ILE A 364 -33.77 26.09 10.04
CA ILE A 364 -32.52 25.48 10.47
C ILE A 364 -31.80 26.40 11.48
N MET A 365 -31.41 25.87 12.64
CA MET A 365 -30.29 26.41 13.41
C MET A 365 -29.44 25.28 13.96
N THR A 366 -28.21 25.25 13.46
CA THR A 366 -27.04 24.68 14.12
C THR A 366 -26.90 25.27 15.52
N VAL A 367 -26.81 24.41 16.53
CA VAL A 367 -26.32 24.78 17.86
C VAL A 367 -25.17 23.86 18.23
N THR A 368 -23.99 24.46 18.18
CA THR A 368 -22.78 24.02 18.84
C THR A 368 -22.97 23.92 20.36
N SER A 369 -22.24 22.98 20.94
CA SER A 369 -21.69 22.99 22.31
C SER A 369 -22.64 22.95 23.51
N GLY A 370 -22.49 21.88 24.31
CA GLY A 370 -22.13 22.05 25.72
C GLY A 370 -23.10 21.51 26.77
N LEU A 371 -22.49 20.78 27.71
CA LEU A 371 -22.88 20.60 29.12
C LEU A 371 -24.14 19.78 29.43
N THR A 372 -23.88 18.54 29.86
CA THR A 372 -24.75 17.81 30.78
C THR A 372 -24.63 18.43 32.18
N ILE A 373 -25.66 19.16 32.61
CA ILE A 373 -25.88 19.50 34.02
C ILE A 373 -26.65 18.34 34.65
N ILE A 374 -26.06 17.68 35.66
CA ILE A 374 -26.79 16.81 36.59
C ILE A 374 -27.12 17.63 37.85
N ILE A 375 -28.41 17.88 38.08
CA ILE A 375 -28.97 18.37 39.34
C ILE A 375 -29.51 17.17 40.12
N ALA A 376 -29.04 16.95 41.35
CA ALA A 376 -29.80 16.45 42.50
C ALA A 376 -28.82 16.29 43.69
N ALA A 377 -29.15 16.52 44.95
CA ALA A 377 -30.20 17.27 45.61
C ALA A 377 -29.69 17.50 47.05
N LYS A 378 -30.04 18.65 47.59
CA LYS A 378 -29.71 19.18 48.92
C LYS A 378 -30.14 18.24 50.07
N LYS A 379 -29.26 18.01 51.05
CA LYS A 379 -29.68 17.65 52.42
C LYS A 379 -28.81 18.40 53.45
N ARG A 380 -29.41 19.41 54.09
CA ARG A 380 -28.96 20.00 55.35
C ARG A 380 -29.94 19.53 56.42
N ASN A 381 -29.45 19.12 57.58
CA ASN A 381 -30.02 19.55 58.85
C ASN A 381 -29.08 19.28 60.03
N ARG A 382 -28.86 20.40 60.75
CA ARG A 382 -28.34 20.61 62.11
C ARG A 382 -26.88 20.30 62.38
#